data_AF-A0A5N8YPY2-F1
#
_entry.id   AF-A0A5N8YPY2-F1
#
_cell.length_a   1.000
_cell.length_b   1.000
_cell.length_c   1.000
_cell.angle_alpha   90.00
_cell.angle_beta   90.00
_cell.angle_gamma   90.00
#
_symmetry.space_group_name_H-M   'P 1'
#
loop_
_entity.id
_entity.type
_entity.pdbx_description
1 polymer ?
#
loop_
_entity_poly.entity_id
_entity_poly.type
_entity_poly.pdbx_seq_one_letter_code
_entity_poly.pdbx_strand_id
1 'polypeptide(L)'
;MLNDRGVSCLPDLMVNAGGVTVSYFEWVQNIQRFPWDLSRVNGALEEIMVRAYREVQAMVERDNITYRDAAFSIAVGRVAHALELQGLP
;
A
#
# COMPACT_ATOMS: atom_id res chain seq x y z
N MET A 1 2.93 -7.83 -24.52
CA MET A 1 2.59 -6.67 -23.66
C MET A 1 3.79 -6.38 -22.73
N LEU A 2 3.85 -5.25 -22.00
CA LEU A 2 5.09 -4.74 -21.37
C LEU A 2 5.87 -5.74 -20.48
N ASN A 3 5.18 -6.65 -19.77
CA ASN A 3 5.81 -7.69 -18.96
C ASN A 3 6.66 -8.67 -19.78
N ASP A 4 6.22 -9.04 -20.99
CA ASP A 4 6.95 -9.96 -21.88
C ASP A 4 8.27 -9.37 -22.37
N ARG A 5 8.44 -8.04 -22.21
CA ARG A 5 9.66 -7.29 -22.56
C ARG A 5 10.57 -7.05 -21.35
N GLY A 6 10.28 -7.66 -20.20
CA GLY A 6 11.02 -7.47 -18.96
C GLY A 6 10.86 -6.08 -18.33
N VAL A 7 9.86 -5.30 -18.77
CA VAL A 7 9.60 -3.96 -18.22
C VAL A 7 8.71 -4.10 -16.99
N SER A 8 9.21 -3.69 -15.82
CA SER A 8 8.41 -3.67 -14.59
C SER A 8 7.36 -2.56 -14.65
N CYS A 9 6.07 -2.95 -14.60
CA CYS A 9 4.95 -2.02 -14.53
C CYS A 9 4.40 -1.98 -13.11
N LEU A 10 4.73 -0.94 -12.35
CA LEU A 10 4.20 -0.75 -11.00
C LEU A 10 2.71 -0.34 -11.03
N PRO A 11 1.89 -0.81 -10.08
CA PRO A 11 0.46 -0.59 -10.10
C PRO A 11 0.12 0.79 -9.54
N ASP A 12 -0.78 1.49 -10.25
CA ASP A 12 -1.42 2.75 -9.86
C ASP A 12 -1.95 2.75 -8.43
N LEU A 13 -2.60 1.65 -8.01
CA LEU A 13 -3.11 1.40 -6.67
C LEU A 13 -2.07 1.70 -5.56
N MET A 14 -0.80 1.43 -5.85
CA MET A 14 0.30 1.65 -4.91
C MET A 14 1.04 2.95 -5.20
N VAL A 15 1.43 3.22 -6.46
CA VAL A 15 2.30 4.37 -6.77
C VAL A 15 1.63 5.72 -6.54
N ASN A 16 0.30 5.79 -6.64
CA ASN A 16 -0.47 7.01 -6.40
C ASN A 16 -1.05 7.08 -4.98
N ALA A 17 -0.75 6.10 -4.11
CA ALA A 17 -1.34 6.01 -2.78
C ALA A 17 -0.89 7.12 -1.81
N GLY A 18 0.15 7.89 -2.14
CA GLY A 18 0.68 8.91 -1.24
C GLY A 18 -0.36 9.97 -0.84
N GLY A 19 -1.25 10.36 -1.75
CA GLY A 19 -2.33 11.30 -1.44
C GLY A 19 -3.28 10.77 -0.36
N VAL A 20 -3.78 9.53 -0.53
CA VAL A 20 -4.69 8.92 0.45
C VAL A 20 -3.99 8.63 1.78
N THR A 21 -2.70 8.28 1.75
CA THR A 21 -1.89 8.10 2.96
C THR A 21 -1.76 9.39 3.76
N VAL A 22 -1.50 10.52 3.11
CA VAL A 22 -1.41 11.81 3.80
C VAL A 22 -2.78 12.30 4.28
N SER A 23 -3.88 12.02 3.55
CA SER A 23 -5.24 12.26 4.04
C SER A 23 -5.56 11.45 5.30
N TYR A 24 -5.07 10.22 5.40
CA TYR A 24 -5.17 9.45 6.64
C TYR A 24 -4.39 10.12 7.78
N PHE A 25 -3.18 10.62 7.53
CA PHE A 25 -2.43 11.36 8.55
C PHE A 25 -3.15 12.64 8.99
N GLU A 26 -3.78 13.37 8.06
CA GLU A 26 -4.60 14.54 8.39
C GLU A 26 -5.73 14.16 9.35
N TRP A 27 -6.43 13.06 9.09
CA TRP A 27 -7.47 12.54 9.98
C TRP A 27 -6.93 12.22 11.38
N VAL A 28 -5.78 11.55 11.47
CA VAL A 28 -5.13 11.25 12.77
C VAL A 28 -4.76 12.53 13.52
N GLN A 29 -4.14 13.50 12.85
CA GLN A 29 -3.76 14.79 13.44
C GLN A 29 -4.98 15.57 13.94
N ASN A 30 -6.10 15.53 13.20
CA ASN A 30 -7.35 16.19 13.57
C ASN A 30 -7.96 15.59 14.84
N ILE A 31 -7.94 14.26 15.00
CA ILE A 31 -8.39 13.59 16.23
C ILE A 31 -7.53 13.99 17.43
N GLN A 32 -6.21 14.06 17.23
CA GLN A 32 -5.25 14.41 18.29
C GLN A 32 -5.20 15.91 18.58
N ARG A 33 -5.76 16.75 17.69
CA ARG A 33 -5.59 18.22 17.68
C ARG A 33 -4.12 18.64 17.76
N PHE A 34 -3.24 17.87 17.13
CA PHE A 34 -1.81 18.07 17.19
C PHE A 34 -1.23 17.97 15.77
N PRO A 35 -0.90 19.11 15.12
CA PRO A 35 -0.33 19.10 13.79
C PRO A 35 1.10 18.57 13.82
N TRP A 36 1.49 17.85 12.77
CA TRP A 36 2.85 17.39 12.57
C TRP A 36 3.61 18.34 11.66
N ASP A 37 4.92 18.45 11.85
CA ASP A 37 5.78 19.13 10.89
C ASP A 37 5.92 18.30 9.58
N LEU A 38 6.35 18.97 8.52
CA LEU A 38 6.51 18.35 7.20
C LEU A 38 7.51 17.19 7.20
N SER A 39 8.56 17.26 8.03
CA SER A 39 9.56 16.19 8.11
C SER A 39 8.94 14.91 8.67
N ARG A 40 8.11 15.04 9.70
CA ARG A 40 7.38 13.91 10.29
C ARG A 40 6.36 13.32 9.31
N VAL A 41 5.61 14.17 8.60
CA VAL A 41 4.66 13.70 7.57
C VAL A 41 5.38 12.94 6.46
N ASN A 42 6.47 13.49 5.93
CA ASN A 42 7.24 12.87 4.86
C ASN A 42 7.90 11.57 5.30
N GLY A 43 8.47 11.51 6.52
CA GLY A 43 9.08 10.30 7.06
C GLY A 43 8.06 9.18 7.25
N ALA A 44 6.88 9.50 7.80
CA ALA A 44 5.80 8.53 7.94
C ALA A 44 5.26 8.07 6.58
N LEU A 45 5.15 8.98 5.59
CA LEU A 45 4.74 8.64 4.24
C LEU A 45 5.73 7.66 3.59
N GLU A 46 7.03 7.96 3.65
CA GLU A 46 8.08 7.12 3.11
C GLU A 46 8.04 5.71 3.71
N GLU A 47 7.93 5.60 5.04
CA GLU A 47 7.86 4.31 5.72
C GLU A 47 6.69 3.45 5.20
N ILE A 48 5.50 4.03 5.04
CA ILE A 48 4.32 3.32 4.56
C ILE A 48 4.49 2.91 3.09
N MET A 49 4.93 3.83 2.23
CA MET A 49 5.08 3.58 0.80
C MET A 49 6.16 2.54 0.51
N VAL A 50 7.31 2.61 1.20
CA VAL A 50 8.41 1.65 1.07
C VAL A 50 7.99 0.27 1.57
N ARG A 51 7.27 0.20 2.70
CA ARG A 51 6.74 -1.08 3.20
C ARG A 51 5.76 -1.71 2.20
N ALA A 52 4.82 -0.92 1.66
CA ALA A 52 3.89 -1.40 0.66
C ALA A 52 4.60 -1.94 -0.60
N TYR A 53 5.61 -1.21 -1.09
CA TYR A 53 6.42 -1.68 -2.22
C TYR A 53 7.13 -3.00 -1.94
N ARG A 54 7.77 -3.14 -0.77
CA ARG A 54 8.48 -4.36 -0.39
C ARG A 54 7.55 -5.57 -0.29
N GLU A 55 6.35 -5.39 0.25
CA GLU A 55 5.37 -6.48 0.31
C GLU A 55 4.91 -6.93 -1.08
N VAL A 56 4.62 -5.98 -1.97
CA VAL A 56 4.25 -6.29 -3.36
C VAL A 56 5.41 -6.98 -4.09
N GLN A 57 6.63 -6.45 -3.97
CA GLN A 57 7.82 -7.03 -4.58
C GLN A 57 8.05 -8.46 -4.09
N ALA A 58 7.97 -8.71 -2.78
CA ALA A 58 8.15 -10.04 -2.22
C ALA A 58 7.13 -11.06 -2.76
N MET A 59 5.87 -10.65 -2.95
CA MET A 59 4.85 -11.53 -3.52
C MET A 59 5.09 -11.79 -5.02
N VAL A 60 5.50 -10.77 -5.78
CA VAL A 60 5.90 -10.93 -7.19
C VAL A 60 7.01 -11.96 -7.33
N GLU A 61 8.06 -11.85 -6.50
CA GLU A 61 9.20 -12.77 -6.52
C GLU A 61 8.82 -14.20 -6.07
N ARG A 62 7.94 -14.32 -5.07
CA ARG A 62 7.51 -15.62 -4.53
C ARG A 62 6.57 -16.37 -5.47
N ASP A 63 5.59 -15.69 -6.03
CA ASP A 63 4.46 -16.32 -6.75
C ASP A 63 4.62 -16.21 -8.27
N ASN A 64 5.66 -15.52 -8.75
CA ASN A 64 5.95 -15.28 -10.18
C ASN A 64 4.75 -14.68 -10.94
N ILE A 65 4.12 -13.67 -10.33
CA ILE A 65 2.95 -12.94 -10.86
C ILE A 65 3.30 -11.49 -11.17
N THR A 66 2.40 -10.77 -11.84
CA THR A 66 2.63 -9.36 -12.14
C THR A 66 2.53 -8.50 -10.88
N TYR A 67 3.20 -7.34 -10.87
CA TYR A 67 3.07 -6.35 -9.78
C TYR A 67 1.62 -5.91 -9.53
N ARG A 68 0.80 -5.86 -10.60
CA ARG A 68 -0.63 -5.54 -10.48
C ARG A 68 -1.38 -6.65 -9.74
N ASP A 69 -1.19 -7.90 -10.14
CA ASP A 69 -1.85 -9.03 -9.50
C ASP A 69 -1.43 -9.17 -8.03
N ALA A 70 -0.13 -9.00 -7.73
CA ALA A 70 0.37 -9.02 -6.37
C ALA A 70 -0.27 -7.94 -5.48
N ALA A 71 -0.35 -6.69 -5.98
CA ALA A 71 -0.97 -5.61 -5.22
C ALA A 71 -2.47 -5.86 -4.94
N PHE A 72 -3.22 -6.39 -5.90
CA PHE A 72 -4.62 -6.75 -5.70
C PHE A 72 -4.79 -7.93 -4.76
N SER A 73 -3.97 -8.98 -4.88
CA SER A 73 -3.99 -10.14 -4.00
C SER A 73 -3.74 -9.75 -2.54
N ILE A 74 -2.76 -8.87 -2.29
CA ILE A 74 -2.50 -8.33 -0.95
C ILE A 74 -3.70 -7.51 -0.44
N ALA A 75 -4.24 -6.61 -1.28
CA ALA A 75 -5.35 -5.75 -0.87
C ALA A 75 -6.62 -6.55 -0.52
N VAL A 76 -7.03 -7.47 -1.40
CA VAL A 76 -8.20 -8.33 -1.18
C VAL A 76 -7.96 -9.25 0.01
N GLY A 77 -6.77 -9.85 0.12
CA GLY A 77 -6.42 -10.73 1.23
C GLY A 77 -6.50 -10.04 2.59
N ARG A 78 -6.05 -8.78 2.70
CA ARG A 78 -6.17 -7.98 3.93
C ARG A 78 -7.63 -7.72 4.32
N VAL A 79 -8.49 -7.41 3.36
CA VAL A 79 -9.91 -7.17 3.61
C VAL A 79 -10.62 -8.47 4.00
N ALA A 80 -10.39 -9.56 3.26
CA ALA A 80 -10.95 -10.87 3.57
C ALA A 80 -10.55 -11.32 4.98
N HIS A 81 -9.27 -11.21 5.33
CA HIS A 81 -8.78 -11.57 6.66
C HIS A 81 -9.43 -10.73 7.78
N ALA A 82 -9.64 -9.43 7.54
CA ALA A 82 -10.34 -8.58 8.50
C ALA A 82 -11.81 -8.97 8.69
N LEU A 83 -12.50 -9.40 7.63
CA LEU A 83 -13.88 -9.89 7.70
C LEU A 83 -13.98 -11.22 8.43
N GLU A 84 -13.07 -12.15 8.16
CA GLU A 84 -12.96 -13.44 8.87
C GLU A 84 -12.80 -13.24 10.38
N LEU A 85 -11.91 -12.31 10.80
CA LEU A 85 -11.70 -11.98 12.21
C LEU A 85 -12.93 -11.35 12.88
N GLN A 86 -13.81 -10.70 12.11
CA GLN A 86 -15.07 -10.15 12.59
C GLN A 86 -16.19 -11.21 12.68
N GLY A 87 -15.93 -12.45 12.27
CA GLY A 87 -16.90 -13.55 12.29
C GLY A 87 -17.94 -13.49 11.19
N LEU A 88 -17.71 -12.69 10.15
CA LEU A 88 -18.53 -12.69 8.94
C LEU A 88 -17.99 -13.77 7.97
N PRO A 89 -18.88 -14.58 7.35
CA PRO A 89 -18.48 -15.61 6.40
C PRO A 89 -17.87 -15.04 5.11
#